data_AF-A0A9Q1GH63-F1
#
_entry.id   AF-A0A9Q1GH63-F1
#
_cell.length_a   1.000
_cell.length_b   1.000
_cell.length_c   1.000
_cell.angle_alpha   90.00
_cell.angle_beta   90.00
_cell.angle_gamma   90.00
#
_symmetry.space_group_name_H-M   'P 1'
#
loop_
_entity.id
_entity.type
_entity.pdbx_description
1 polymer ?
#
loop_
_entity_poly.entity_id
_entity_poly.type
_entity_poly.pdbx_seq_one_letter_code
_entity_poly.pdbx_strand_id
1 'polypeptide(L)'
;MANSELWFLLIDVVKRSLNSLLSRTHDFVNEVASPLGKIGKAEVSDDVEHYDIQDMLVGEQMIPSEMPDGNLSLAAVVSIEQFSRMNGLTGRKMQKIFEALMPKPANNEARNLVEYCCFRFLSRDNSDIHPCLEDLGFQRLIFITMLAWEKPYRSEIDLSHKSLEETSLKTILVREEAFVRIAPAVSGLADQATVHNLYGALASDKGGISFSIWSSYIHALLK
;
A
#
# COMPACT_ATOMS: atom_id res chain seq x y z
N MET A 1 -17.79 16.15 14.36
CA MET A 1 -18.51 14.99 13.80
C MET A 1 -18.25 14.74 12.31
N ALA A 2 -17.70 15.69 11.52
CA ALA A 2 -17.46 15.48 10.08
C ALA A 2 -16.20 14.64 9.69
N ASN A 3 -15.21 14.49 10.58
CA ASN A 3 -13.95 13.80 10.24
C ASN A 3 -14.06 12.26 10.18
N SER A 4 -15.06 11.66 10.83
CA SER A 4 -15.23 10.20 10.81
C SER A 4 -15.76 9.72 9.45
N GLU A 5 -16.74 10.43 8.86
CA GLU A 5 -17.37 10.04 7.60
C GLU A 5 -16.40 10.08 6.40
N LEU A 6 -15.50 11.06 6.37
CA LEU A 6 -14.50 11.20 5.32
C LEU A 6 -13.42 10.12 5.36
N TRP A 7 -13.03 9.72 6.57
CA TRP A 7 -12.14 8.60 6.80
C TRP A 7 -12.79 7.28 6.37
N PHE A 8 -14.08 7.11 6.66
CA PHE A 8 -14.86 5.95 6.20
C PHE A 8 -14.93 5.90 4.68
N LEU A 9 -15.16 7.01 3.96
CA LEU A 9 -15.28 6.99 2.49
C LEU A 9 -13.97 6.66 1.78
N LEU A 10 -12.83 7.20 2.23
CA LEU A 10 -11.52 6.87 1.64
C LEU A 10 -11.19 5.40 1.87
N ILE A 11 -11.47 4.89 3.07
CA ILE A 11 -11.32 3.47 3.38
C ILE A 11 -12.29 2.67 2.57
N ASP A 12 -13.54 3.07 2.40
CA ASP A 12 -14.51 2.28 1.67
C ASP A 12 -14.12 2.16 0.20
N VAL A 13 -13.61 3.22 -0.41
CA VAL A 13 -13.11 3.19 -1.79
C VAL A 13 -11.89 2.28 -1.91
N VAL A 14 -10.92 2.39 -1.01
CA VAL A 14 -9.71 1.57 -1.03
C VAL A 14 -10.00 0.12 -0.64
N LYS A 15 -10.86 -0.10 0.36
CA LYS A 15 -11.34 -1.39 0.85
C LYS A 15 -12.18 -2.10 -0.19
N ARG A 16 -13.06 -1.43 -0.94
CA ARG A 16 -13.80 -2.05 -2.06
C ARG A 16 -12.86 -2.50 -3.16
N SER A 17 -11.87 -1.67 -3.52
CA SER A 17 -10.87 -2.06 -4.51
C SER A 17 -9.97 -3.21 -4.03
N LEU A 18 -9.55 -3.18 -2.75
CA LEU A 18 -8.71 -4.21 -2.17
C LEU A 18 -9.47 -5.50 -1.84
N ASN A 19 -10.75 -5.44 -1.51
CA ASN A 19 -11.57 -6.65 -1.33
C ASN A 19 -11.75 -7.37 -2.66
N SER A 20 -11.89 -6.61 -3.76
CA SER A 20 -11.83 -7.17 -5.12
C SER A 20 -10.45 -7.75 -5.46
N LEU A 21 -9.38 -7.19 -4.89
CA LEU A 21 -8.02 -7.71 -5.06
C LEU A 21 -7.79 -8.99 -4.24
N LEU A 22 -8.24 -9.02 -2.98
CA LEU A 22 -8.13 -10.14 -2.07
C LEU A 22 -8.93 -11.35 -2.55
N SER A 23 -10.10 -11.14 -3.16
CA SER A 23 -10.84 -12.24 -3.79
C SER A 23 -10.05 -12.83 -4.97
N ARG A 24 -9.44 -11.99 -5.81
CA ARG A 24 -8.65 -12.43 -6.97
C ARG A 24 -7.34 -13.13 -6.58
N THR A 25 -6.67 -12.70 -5.50
CA THR A 25 -5.47 -13.38 -5.01
C THR A 25 -5.80 -14.67 -4.26
N HIS A 26 -6.95 -14.75 -3.58
CA HIS A 26 -7.43 -15.99 -2.96
C HIS A 26 -7.74 -17.07 -4.02
N ASP A 27 -8.31 -16.68 -5.16
CA ASP A 27 -8.54 -17.59 -6.29
C ASP A 27 -7.22 -18.14 -6.87
N PHE A 28 -6.20 -17.28 -7.00
CA PHE A 28 -4.87 -17.68 -7.46
C PHE A 28 -4.14 -18.63 -6.49
N VAL A 29 -4.26 -18.41 -5.17
CA VAL A 29 -3.64 -19.28 -4.16
C VAL A 29 -4.30 -20.66 -4.13
N ASN A 30 -5.62 -20.75 -4.36
CA ASN A 30 -6.33 -22.03 -4.41
C ASN A 30 -6.07 -22.81 -5.71
N GLU A 31 -5.84 -22.13 -6.84
CA GLU A 31 -5.54 -22.76 -8.12
C GLU A 31 -4.16 -23.43 -8.14
N VAL A 32 -3.17 -22.86 -7.42
CA VAL A 32 -1.81 -23.43 -7.29
C VAL A 32 -1.74 -24.56 -6.24
N ALA A 33 -2.77 -24.69 -5.38
CA ALA A 33 -2.79 -25.66 -4.28
C ALA A 33 -3.44 -27.03 -4.63
N SER A 34 -3.59 -27.38 -5.92
CA SER A 34 -4.08 -28.70 -6.33
C SER A 34 -2.93 -29.65 -6.70
N PRO A 35 -2.54 -30.62 -5.85
CA PRO A 35 -1.76 -31.76 -6.29
C PRO A 35 -2.67 -32.91 -6.70
N LEU A 36 -2.46 -33.39 -7.93
CA LEU A 36 -2.91 -34.69 -8.40
C LEU A 36 -2.08 -35.79 -7.71
N GLY A 37 -2.73 -36.70 -6.97
CA GLY A 37 -2.08 -37.93 -6.49
C GLY A 37 -2.75 -38.60 -5.30
N LYS A 38 -3.62 -39.59 -5.57
CA LYS A 38 -4.18 -40.51 -4.57
C LYS A 38 -3.08 -41.27 -3.80
N ILE A 39 -3.23 -41.46 -2.49
CA ILE A 39 -2.99 -42.71 -1.72
C ILE A 39 -3.28 -42.49 -0.22
N GLY A 40 -4.02 -43.43 0.39
CA GLY A 40 -3.90 -43.76 1.82
C GLY A 40 -4.95 -43.17 2.78
N LYS A 41 -5.92 -44.00 3.20
CA LYS A 41 -6.77 -43.77 4.39
C LYS A 41 -5.94 -43.85 5.67
N ALA A 42 -6.16 -42.93 6.61
CA ALA A 42 -6.03 -43.17 8.05
C ALA A 42 -6.93 -42.18 8.81
N GLU A 43 -7.87 -42.72 9.59
CA GLU A 43 -8.67 -41.99 10.57
C GLU A 43 -7.83 -41.75 11.83
N VAL A 44 -7.84 -40.54 12.38
CA VAL A 44 -7.63 -40.26 13.81
C VAL A 44 -8.48 -39.04 14.20
N SER A 45 -9.34 -39.26 15.19
CA SER A 45 -10.08 -38.27 15.97
C SER A 45 -9.13 -37.50 16.89
N ASP A 46 -9.24 -36.17 16.98
CA ASP A 46 -9.37 -35.51 18.29
C ASP A 46 -9.72 -34.02 18.18
N ASP A 47 -10.46 -33.57 19.20
CA ASP A 47 -11.00 -32.26 19.47
C ASP A 47 -10.05 -31.08 19.17
N VAL A 48 -10.55 -30.07 18.44
CA VAL A 48 -10.04 -28.71 18.53
C VAL A 48 -11.21 -27.73 18.56
N GLU A 49 -11.27 -27.01 19.66
CA GLU A 49 -12.19 -25.95 20.03
C GLU A 49 -12.48 -24.99 18.87
N HIS A 50 -13.77 -24.74 18.67
CA HIS A 50 -14.29 -23.73 17.74
C HIS A 50 -13.98 -22.33 18.28
N TYR A 51 -12.73 -21.89 18.15
CA TYR A 51 -12.37 -20.51 18.44
C TYR A 51 -12.96 -19.59 17.37
N ASP A 52 -13.90 -18.77 17.84
CA ASP A 52 -14.72 -17.82 17.13
C ASP A 52 -13.86 -16.76 16.41
N ILE A 53 -13.55 -16.99 15.14
CA ILE A 53 -12.77 -16.09 14.27
C ILE A 53 -13.50 -14.74 14.06
N GLN A 54 -14.79 -14.70 14.38
CA GLN A 54 -15.66 -13.55 14.17
C GLN A 54 -15.48 -12.46 15.25
N ASP A 55 -14.99 -12.80 16.45
CA ASP A 55 -14.94 -11.86 17.59
C ASP A 55 -13.61 -11.08 17.69
N MET A 56 -12.64 -11.38 16.81
CA MET A 56 -11.36 -10.64 16.72
C MET A 56 -11.42 -9.44 15.75
N LEU A 57 -12.55 -9.25 15.06
CA LEU A 57 -12.66 -8.29 13.93
C LEU A 57 -13.15 -6.89 14.32
N VAL A 58 -13.30 -6.58 15.62
CA VAL A 58 -13.91 -5.31 16.10
C VAL A 58 -12.94 -4.45 16.95
N GLY A 59 -11.69 -4.86 17.11
CA GLY A 59 -10.70 -4.16 17.95
C GLY A 59 -9.47 -3.60 17.24
N GLU A 60 -9.41 -3.56 15.91
CA GLU A 60 -8.18 -3.19 15.19
C GLU A 60 -7.85 -1.70 15.35
N GLN A 61 -7.07 -1.43 16.38
CA GLN A 61 -6.50 -0.12 16.64
C GLN A 61 -5.59 0.25 15.47
N MET A 62 -6.06 1.18 14.64
CA MET A 62 -5.30 1.87 13.59
C MET A 62 -3.91 2.25 14.11
N ILE A 63 -2.93 2.35 13.21
CA ILE A 63 -1.60 2.84 13.55
C ILE A 63 -1.71 4.10 14.42
N PRO A 64 -0.94 4.19 15.50
CA PRO A 64 -0.69 5.47 16.12
C PRO A 64 -0.21 6.42 15.01
N SER A 65 -0.92 7.54 14.85
CA SER A 65 -0.49 8.59 13.91
C SER A 65 0.82 9.24 14.36
N GLU A 66 1.27 9.00 15.58
CA GLU A 66 2.42 9.64 16.21
C GLU A 66 3.69 8.84 15.93
N MET A 67 4.64 9.48 15.24
CA MET A 67 6.04 9.07 15.15
C MET A 67 6.89 10.07 15.97
N PRO A 68 8.13 9.71 16.36
CA PRO A 68 9.00 10.59 17.14
C PRO A 68 9.19 12.00 16.53
N ASP A 69 9.24 12.08 15.21
CA ASP A 69 9.51 13.33 14.47
C ASP A 69 8.22 14.05 14.00
N GLY A 70 7.04 13.52 14.32
CA GLY A 70 5.76 14.18 14.02
C GLY A 70 4.60 13.23 13.76
N ASN A 71 3.43 13.83 13.53
CA ASN A 71 2.24 13.07 13.13
C ASN A 71 2.32 12.70 11.64
N LEU A 72 2.02 11.44 11.32
CA LEU A 72 1.94 10.94 9.95
C LEU A 72 0.90 11.71 9.12
N SER A 73 1.21 11.92 7.84
CA SER A 73 0.25 12.44 6.87
C SER A 73 -0.83 11.41 6.56
N LEU A 74 -1.99 11.86 6.05
CA LEU A 74 -3.06 10.93 5.66
C LEU A 74 -2.59 9.93 4.60
N ALA A 75 -1.76 10.37 3.65
CA ALA A 75 -1.18 9.50 2.63
C ALA A 75 -0.30 8.41 3.27
N ALA A 76 0.53 8.77 4.25
CA ALA A 76 1.35 7.81 4.99
C ALA A 76 0.51 6.81 5.78
N VAL A 77 -0.51 7.28 6.51
CA VAL A 77 -1.42 6.40 7.25
C VAL A 77 -2.10 5.39 6.33
N VAL A 78 -2.64 5.86 5.20
CA VAL A 78 -3.30 5.00 4.22
C VAL A 78 -2.31 4.01 3.63
N SER A 79 -1.15 4.47 3.17
CA SER A 79 -0.11 3.59 2.61
C SER A 79 0.28 2.48 3.58
N ILE A 80 0.64 2.84 4.82
CA ILE A 80 1.08 1.90 5.86
C ILE A 80 -0.03 0.89 6.17
N GLU A 81 -1.26 1.36 6.41
CA GLU A 81 -2.36 0.48 6.78
C GLU A 81 -2.72 -0.50 5.66
N GLN A 82 -2.80 -0.04 4.42
CA GLN A 82 -3.20 -0.90 3.31
C GLN A 82 -2.13 -1.92 2.97
N PHE A 83 -0.86 -1.52 2.90
CA PHE A 83 0.21 -2.49 2.70
C PHE A 83 0.36 -3.44 3.89
N SER A 84 0.09 -3.00 5.11
CA SER A 84 0.07 -3.90 6.26
C SER A 84 -1.01 -4.96 6.13
N ARG A 85 -2.24 -4.57 5.76
CA ARG A 85 -3.35 -5.52 5.53
C ARG A 85 -3.04 -6.50 4.40
N MET A 86 -2.46 -6.01 3.31
CA MET A 86 -2.03 -6.85 2.20
C MET A 86 -0.88 -7.80 2.61
N ASN A 87 -0.13 -7.46 3.66
CA ASN A 87 0.84 -8.34 4.28
C ASN A 87 0.23 -9.31 5.33
N GLY A 88 -1.08 -9.24 5.62
CA GLY A 88 -1.75 -10.02 6.66
C GLY A 88 -1.58 -9.48 8.08
N LEU A 89 -1.26 -8.19 8.23
CA LEU A 89 -0.99 -7.54 9.51
C LEU A 89 -1.82 -6.27 9.67
N THR A 90 -2.06 -5.85 10.91
CA THR A 90 -2.48 -4.47 11.16
C THR A 90 -1.29 -3.53 11.02
N GLY A 91 -1.51 -2.26 10.68
CA GLY A 91 -0.40 -1.30 10.60
C GLY A 91 0.37 -1.18 11.92
N ARG A 92 -0.31 -1.27 13.07
CA ARG A 92 0.34 -1.27 14.40
C ARG A 92 1.29 -2.46 14.59
N LYS A 93 0.88 -3.67 14.17
CA LYS A 93 1.75 -4.85 14.22
C LYS A 93 2.93 -4.68 13.28
N MET A 94 2.70 -4.13 12.07
CA MET A 94 3.77 -3.85 11.10
C MET A 94 4.80 -2.85 11.66
N GLN A 95 4.35 -1.76 12.27
CA GLN A 95 5.21 -0.75 12.90
C GLN A 95 6.08 -1.35 14.00
N LYS A 96 5.50 -2.16 14.90
CA LYS A 96 6.28 -2.85 15.95
C LYS A 96 7.36 -3.77 15.39
N ILE A 97 7.06 -4.49 14.31
CA ILE A 97 8.05 -5.35 13.65
C ILE A 97 9.16 -4.50 13.04
N PHE A 98 8.81 -3.40 12.35
CA PHE A 98 9.77 -2.46 11.80
C PHE A 98 10.70 -1.89 12.87
N GLU A 99 10.16 -1.40 13.98
CA GLU A 99 10.91 -0.85 15.12
C GLU A 99 11.87 -1.87 15.73
N ALA A 100 11.47 -3.15 15.79
CA ALA A 100 12.29 -4.22 16.32
C ALA A 100 13.44 -4.64 15.37
N LEU A 101 13.26 -4.47 14.05
CA LEU A 101 14.24 -4.87 13.04
C LEU A 101 15.22 -3.76 12.68
N MET A 102 14.82 -2.49 12.77
CA MET A 102 15.61 -1.35 12.29
C MET A 102 16.24 -0.56 13.45
N PRO A 103 17.55 -0.28 13.40
CA PRO A 103 18.21 0.51 14.44
C PRO A 103 17.80 1.99 14.36
N LYS A 104 18.00 2.72 15.47
CA LYS A 104 17.88 4.18 15.48
C LYS A 104 19.07 4.83 14.73
N PRO A 105 18.85 5.94 14.00
CA PRO A 105 17.60 6.69 13.86
C PRO A 105 16.67 6.17 12.76
N ALA A 106 17.03 5.11 12.03
CA ALA A 106 16.28 4.67 10.85
C ALA A 106 14.82 4.29 11.15
N ASN A 107 14.53 3.75 12.35
CA ASN A 107 13.15 3.44 12.75
C ASN A 107 12.32 4.64 13.23
N ASN A 108 12.92 5.83 13.40
CA ASN A 108 12.18 7.06 13.69
C ASN A 108 11.65 7.72 12.41
N GLU A 109 12.28 7.44 11.27
CA GLU A 109 11.98 8.08 9.99
C GLU A 109 10.76 7.44 9.31
N ALA A 110 9.69 8.22 9.15
CA ALA A 110 8.44 7.73 8.56
C ALA A 110 8.58 7.29 7.10
N ARG A 111 9.51 7.86 6.30
CA ARG A 111 9.81 7.34 4.95
C ARG A 111 10.23 5.88 4.99
N ASN A 112 11.07 5.52 5.96
CA ASN A 112 11.56 4.14 6.11
C ASN A 112 10.42 3.19 6.50
N LEU A 113 9.46 3.63 7.31
CA LEU A 113 8.28 2.82 7.63
C LEU A 113 7.38 2.63 6.40
N VAL A 114 7.14 3.68 5.61
CA VAL A 114 6.38 3.60 4.34
C VAL A 114 7.06 2.61 3.39
N GLU A 115 8.36 2.75 3.17
CA GLU A 115 9.16 1.83 2.36
C GLU A 115 9.09 0.39 2.86
N TYR A 116 9.28 0.18 4.17
CA TYR A 116 9.22 -1.15 4.77
C TYR A 116 7.88 -1.83 4.51
N CYS A 117 6.77 -1.10 4.65
CA CYS A 117 5.44 -1.64 4.42
C CYS A 117 5.23 -2.02 2.95
N CYS A 118 5.52 -1.12 2.01
CA CYS A 118 5.27 -1.37 0.60
C CYS A 118 6.25 -2.38 0.01
N PHE A 119 7.56 -2.26 0.26
CA PHE A 119 8.55 -3.19 -0.30
C PHE A 119 8.38 -4.60 0.23
N ARG A 120 7.98 -4.78 1.50
CA ARG A 120 7.68 -6.12 2.04
C ARG A 120 6.52 -6.81 1.31
N PHE A 121 5.54 -6.05 0.81
CA PHE A 121 4.49 -6.62 -0.02
C PHE A 121 4.99 -6.89 -1.44
N LEU A 122 5.60 -5.89 -2.06
CA LEU A 122 6.01 -5.93 -3.47
C LEU A 122 7.08 -6.98 -3.76
N SER A 123 7.95 -7.29 -2.79
CA SER A 123 9.03 -8.28 -2.96
C SER A 123 8.57 -9.75 -2.89
N ARG A 124 7.28 -10.01 -2.62
CA ARG A 124 6.74 -11.38 -2.54
C ARG A 124 6.56 -12.03 -3.91
N ASP A 125 6.42 -11.21 -4.95
CA ASP A 125 6.10 -11.65 -6.30
C ASP A 125 7.32 -11.49 -7.21
N ASN A 126 7.67 -12.57 -7.92
CA ASN A 126 8.79 -12.60 -8.85
C ASN A 126 8.33 -12.61 -10.32
N SER A 127 7.07 -12.24 -10.59
CA SER A 127 6.58 -12.12 -11.95
C SER A 127 7.26 -10.97 -12.66
N ASP A 128 7.44 -11.08 -13.97
CA ASP A 128 8.01 -10.01 -14.79
C ASP A 128 7.20 -8.71 -14.67
N ILE A 129 5.87 -8.84 -14.55
CA ILE A 129 4.94 -7.74 -14.29
C ILE A 129 4.10 -8.10 -13.05
N HIS A 130 4.08 -7.20 -12.07
CA HIS A 130 3.35 -7.45 -10.82
C HIS A 130 1.83 -7.59 -11.08
N PRO A 131 1.17 -8.70 -10.70
CA PRO A 131 -0.20 -9.02 -11.13
C PRO A 131 -1.26 -8.01 -10.65
N CYS A 132 -1.00 -7.32 -9.54
CA CYS A 132 -1.93 -6.30 -9.03
C CYS A 132 -1.95 -5.01 -9.88
N LEU A 133 -1.03 -4.81 -10.84
CA LEU A 133 -0.98 -3.59 -11.67
C LEU A 133 -2.24 -3.39 -12.53
N GLU A 134 -2.97 -4.46 -12.87
CA GLU A 134 -4.26 -4.36 -13.55
C GLU A 134 -5.35 -3.66 -12.70
N ASP A 135 -5.23 -3.72 -11.38
CA ASP A 135 -6.22 -3.13 -10.46
C ASP A 135 -5.99 -1.64 -10.28
N LEU A 136 -6.99 -0.82 -10.63
CA LEU A 136 -6.92 0.63 -10.50
C LEU A 136 -6.74 1.08 -9.05
N GLY A 137 -7.25 0.32 -8.07
CA GLY A 137 -7.03 0.59 -6.65
C GLY A 137 -5.58 0.42 -6.25
N PHE A 138 -4.93 -0.64 -6.72
CA PHE A 138 -3.50 -0.84 -6.52
C PHE A 138 -2.67 0.25 -7.20
N GLN A 139 -3.00 0.62 -8.45
CA GLN A 139 -2.35 1.76 -9.12
C GLN A 139 -2.47 3.04 -8.27
N ARG A 140 -3.65 3.31 -7.71
CA ARG A 140 -3.88 4.45 -6.82
C ARG A 140 -3.10 4.33 -5.51
N LEU A 141 -3.01 3.14 -4.92
CA LEU A 141 -2.26 2.90 -3.70
C LEU A 141 -0.77 3.19 -3.91
N ILE A 142 -0.16 2.74 -5.02
CA ILE A 142 1.23 3.05 -5.35
C ILE A 142 1.43 4.57 -5.51
N PHE A 143 0.52 5.26 -6.19
CA PHE A 143 0.58 6.72 -6.33
C PHE A 143 0.49 7.43 -4.97
N ILE A 144 -0.43 7.02 -4.09
CA ILE A 144 -0.54 7.55 -2.72
C ILE A 144 0.74 7.26 -1.93
N THR A 145 1.38 6.11 -2.15
CA THR A 145 2.62 5.72 -1.48
C THR A 145 3.77 6.62 -1.89
N MET A 146 3.86 7.02 -3.16
CA MET A 146 4.84 8.02 -3.61
C MET A 146 4.59 9.36 -2.91
N LEU A 147 3.34 9.80 -2.79
CA LEU A 147 3.01 11.04 -2.06
C LEU A 147 3.32 10.95 -0.56
N ALA A 148 3.03 9.80 0.05
CA ALA A 148 3.37 9.49 1.43
C ALA A 148 4.88 9.54 1.65
N TRP A 149 5.66 8.98 0.73
CA TRP A 149 7.11 9.02 0.79
C TRP A 149 7.64 10.45 0.66
N GLU A 150 7.09 11.25 -0.26
CA GLU A 150 7.50 12.64 -0.45
C GLU A 150 7.25 13.49 0.81
N LYS A 151 6.05 13.38 1.39
CA LYS A 151 5.60 14.12 2.58
C LYS A 151 5.00 13.17 3.61
N PRO A 152 5.84 12.50 4.42
CA PRO A 152 5.38 11.46 5.34
C PRO A 152 4.72 12.01 6.60
N TYR A 153 5.04 13.26 6.96
CA TYR A 153 4.46 13.95 8.12
C TYR A 153 3.42 14.98 7.72
N ARG A 154 2.48 15.26 8.61
CA ARG A 154 1.47 16.30 8.48
C ARG A 154 2.12 17.68 8.57
N SER A 155 1.74 18.61 7.70
CA SER A 155 2.18 20.00 7.81
C SER A 155 1.25 20.82 8.72
N GLU A 156 1.78 21.86 9.37
CA GLU A 156 0.95 22.77 10.19
C GLU A 156 -0.14 23.50 9.38
N ILE A 157 0.09 23.67 8.07
CA ILE A 157 -0.85 24.29 7.13
C ILE A 157 -2.06 23.36 6.87
N ASP A 158 -1.90 22.04 7.01
CA ASP A 158 -3.00 21.06 6.95
C ASP A 158 -3.90 21.06 8.21
N LEU A 159 -3.62 21.91 9.20
CA LEU A 159 -4.47 22.11 10.38
C LEU A 159 -5.49 23.24 10.18
N SER A 160 -5.20 24.23 9.32
CA SER A 160 -6.05 25.42 9.11
C SER A 160 -7.07 25.25 7.98
N HIS A 161 -6.81 24.36 7.03
CA HIS A 161 -7.73 24.06 5.93
C HIS A 161 -8.55 22.80 6.21
N LYS A 162 -9.77 22.99 6.74
CA LYS A 162 -10.89 22.05 6.54
C LYS A 162 -11.16 21.95 5.03
N SER A 163 -10.48 21.06 4.33
CA SER A 163 -10.93 20.36 3.11
C SER A 163 -9.72 19.79 2.36
N LEU A 164 -9.33 18.58 2.76
CA LEU A 164 -8.98 17.58 1.75
C LEU A 164 -10.27 16.85 1.31
N GLU A 165 -11.39 17.54 1.33
CA GLU A 165 -12.48 17.25 0.40
C GLU A 165 -12.12 18.02 -0.87
N GLU A 166 -11.90 17.30 -1.97
CA GLU A 166 -11.91 17.86 -3.32
C GLU A 166 -10.70 18.65 -3.84
N THR A 167 -9.53 18.69 -3.18
CA THR A 167 -8.28 18.74 -3.98
C THR A 167 -8.09 17.36 -4.59
N SER A 168 -8.85 17.10 -5.66
CA SER A 168 -8.77 15.88 -6.47
C SER A 168 -7.31 15.46 -6.59
N LEU A 169 -6.98 14.18 -6.45
CA LEU A 169 -5.66 13.61 -6.83
C LEU A 169 -5.17 14.06 -8.22
N LYS A 170 -6.05 14.67 -9.02
CA LYS A 170 -5.76 15.44 -10.24
C LYS A 170 -4.77 16.60 -10.05
N THR A 171 -4.75 17.29 -8.91
CA THR A 171 -3.91 18.50 -8.70
C THR A 171 -2.61 18.20 -7.97
N ILE A 172 -2.52 17.06 -7.28
CA ILE A 172 -1.32 16.64 -6.57
C ILE A 172 -0.41 15.90 -7.55
N LEU A 173 0.86 16.30 -7.57
CA LEU A 173 1.88 15.72 -8.44
C LEU A 173 2.92 14.98 -7.61
N VAL A 174 3.28 13.79 -8.06
CA VAL A 174 4.44 13.05 -7.55
C VAL A 174 5.71 13.67 -8.15
N ARG A 175 6.69 13.97 -7.30
CA ARG A 175 8.01 14.46 -7.73
C ARG A 175 8.97 13.31 -7.97
N GLU A 176 10.09 13.66 -8.60
CA GLU A 176 11.10 12.72 -9.06
C GLU A 176 11.58 11.79 -7.96
N GLU A 177 12.01 12.34 -6.81
CA GLU A 177 12.59 11.55 -5.72
C GLU A 177 11.66 10.41 -5.25
N ALA A 178 10.38 10.69 -5.10
CA ALA A 178 9.40 9.68 -4.70
C ALA A 178 9.14 8.65 -5.80
N PHE A 179 9.04 9.11 -7.05
CA PHE A 179 8.85 8.23 -8.20
C PHE A 179 10.02 7.26 -8.36
N VAL A 180 11.25 7.77 -8.37
CA VAL A 180 12.47 6.98 -8.59
C VAL A 180 12.75 6.02 -7.44
N ARG A 181 12.22 6.31 -6.24
CA ARG A 181 12.37 5.43 -5.09
C ARG A 181 11.38 4.28 -5.07
N ILE A 182 10.11 4.55 -5.40
CA ILE A 182 9.02 3.59 -5.25
C ILE A 182 8.73 2.82 -6.55
N ALA A 183 8.78 3.48 -7.72
CA ALA A 183 8.39 2.83 -8.98
C ALA A 183 9.24 1.59 -9.30
N PRO A 184 10.58 1.58 -9.14
CA PRO A 184 11.39 0.40 -9.45
C PRO A 184 11.15 -0.79 -8.50
N ALA A 185 10.51 -0.56 -7.36
CA ALA A 185 10.17 -1.65 -6.44
C ALA A 185 8.96 -2.47 -6.90
N VAL A 186 8.22 -2.00 -7.91
CA VAL A 186 7.09 -2.74 -8.49
C VAL A 186 7.57 -3.46 -9.75
N SER A 187 7.56 -4.78 -9.75
CA SER A 187 8.03 -5.61 -10.87
C SER A 187 7.34 -5.22 -12.19
N GLY A 188 8.16 -5.03 -13.23
CA GLY A 188 7.71 -4.66 -14.58
C GLY A 188 7.36 -3.18 -14.76
N LEU A 189 7.22 -2.41 -13.68
CA LEU A 189 6.79 -1.03 -13.75
C LEU A 189 7.91 -0.08 -14.17
N ALA A 190 9.11 -0.17 -13.60
CA ALA A 190 10.23 0.67 -13.98
C ALA A 190 11.54 -0.03 -13.65
N ASP A 191 12.57 0.20 -14.46
CA ASP A 191 13.92 -0.27 -14.17
C ASP A 191 14.74 0.83 -13.48
N GLN A 192 15.53 0.46 -12.48
CA GLN A 192 16.40 1.34 -11.72
C GLN A 192 17.35 2.15 -12.62
N ALA A 193 17.82 1.59 -13.73
CA ALA A 193 18.74 2.28 -14.63
C ALA A 193 18.07 3.35 -15.49
N THR A 194 16.75 3.23 -15.74
CA THR A 194 16.02 4.11 -16.67
C THR A 194 14.95 4.96 -16.01
N VAL A 195 14.69 4.77 -14.71
CA VAL A 195 13.58 5.41 -13.98
C VAL A 195 13.62 6.94 -14.01
N HIS A 196 14.80 7.56 -14.00
CA HIS A 196 14.94 9.01 -14.13
C HIS A 196 14.51 9.52 -15.51
N ASN A 197 14.88 8.81 -16.58
CA ASN A 197 14.46 9.13 -17.95
C ASN A 197 12.94 8.94 -18.12
N LEU A 198 12.40 7.86 -17.53
CA LEU A 198 10.97 7.61 -17.51
C LEU A 198 10.22 8.74 -16.79
N TYR A 199 10.70 9.17 -15.62
CA TYR A 199 10.13 10.32 -14.92
C TYR A 199 10.15 11.57 -15.79
N GLY A 200 11.29 11.89 -16.42
CA GLY A 200 11.41 13.05 -17.32
C GLY A 200 10.40 13.01 -18.48
N ALA A 201 10.18 11.83 -19.07
CA ALA A 201 9.20 11.64 -20.13
C ALA A 201 7.74 11.81 -19.65
N LEU A 202 7.42 11.30 -18.46
CA LEU A 202 6.06 11.37 -17.89
C LEU A 202 5.71 12.74 -17.32
N ALA A 203 6.63 13.35 -16.58
CA ALA A 203 6.44 14.66 -15.95
C ALA A 203 6.42 15.79 -16.98
N SER A 204 7.22 15.65 -18.06
CA SER A 204 7.36 16.66 -19.10
C SER A 204 7.66 18.05 -18.48
N ASP A 205 6.97 19.10 -18.92
CA ASP A 205 7.08 20.48 -18.42
C ASP A 205 6.22 20.78 -17.17
N LYS A 206 5.45 19.81 -16.68
CA LYS A 206 4.45 20.02 -15.61
C LYS A 206 5.05 19.97 -14.20
N GLY A 207 6.35 19.71 -14.10
CA GLY A 207 7.10 19.62 -12.84
C GLY A 207 6.82 18.36 -12.01
N GLY A 208 5.91 17.47 -12.43
CA GLY A 208 5.64 16.22 -11.74
C GLY A 208 4.55 15.39 -12.42
N ILE A 209 4.31 14.20 -11.88
CA ILE A 209 3.40 13.21 -12.45
C ILE A 209 2.05 13.26 -11.74
N SER A 210 0.97 13.52 -12.47
CA SER A 210 -0.39 13.42 -11.94
C SER A 210 -0.88 11.97 -11.96
N PHE A 211 -1.93 11.68 -11.17
CA PHE A 211 -2.52 10.33 -11.18
C PHE A 211 -3.04 9.91 -12.58
N SER A 212 -3.53 10.86 -13.39
CA SER A 212 -4.01 10.55 -14.75
C SER A 212 -2.89 10.12 -15.68
N ILE A 213 -1.73 10.77 -15.62
CA ILE A 213 -0.54 10.40 -16.40
C ILE A 213 -0.04 9.04 -15.91
N TRP A 214 0.07 8.86 -14.60
CA TRP A 214 0.46 7.61 -13.97
C TRP A 214 -0.41 6.42 -14.39
N SER A 215 -1.73 6.54 -14.29
CA SER A 215 -2.64 5.47 -14.66
C SER A 215 -2.62 5.19 -16.17
N SER A 216 -2.48 6.23 -17.00
CA SER A 216 -2.34 6.07 -18.46
C SER A 216 -1.06 5.34 -18.84
N TYR A 217 0.03 5.62 -18.13
CA TYR A 217 1.31 4.94 -18.30
C TYR A 217 1.19 3.44 -18.01
N ILE A 218 0.62 3.08 -16.86
CA ILE A 218 0.42 1.66 -16.50
C ILE A 218 -0.50 0.98 -17.53
N HIS A 219 -1.56 1.65 -17.96
CA HIS A 219 -2.48 1.09 -18.94
C HIS A 219 -1.83 0.90 -20.33
N ALA A 220 -0.81 1.69 -20.67
CA ALA A 220 -0.02 1.50 -21.88
C ALA A 220 1.02 0.37 -21.72
N LEU A 221 1.54 0.18 -20.51
CA LEU A 221 2.49 -0.88 -20.17
C LEU A 221 1.86 -2.27 -20.20
N LEU A 222 0.59 -2.39 -19.83
CA LEU A 222 -0.15 -3.66 -19.76
C LEU A 222 -0.80 -4.10 -21.10
N LYS A 223 -0.54 -3.38 -22.19
CA LYS A 223 -1.02 -3.72 -23.54
C LYS A 223 0.00 -4.55 -24.30
#